data_AF-A0A969NKE9-F1
#
_entry.id   AF-A0A969NKE9-F1
#
_cell.length_a   1.000
_cell.length_b   1.000
_cell.length_c   1.000
_cell.angle_alpha   90.00
_cell.angle_beta   90.00
_cell.angle_gamma   90.00
#
_symmetry.space_group_name_H-M   'P 1'
#
loop_
_entity.id
_entity.type
_entity.pdbx_description
1 polymer ?
#
loop_
_entity_poly.entity_id
_entity_poly.type
_entity_poly.pdbx_seq_one_letter_code
_entity_poly.pdbx_strand_id
1 'polypeptide(L)'
;MPPVHTYHRRESPTQTPTVAKLQEESMEIWGTPPRNIFQSNIPKVQAYEGSLPADARGIEFTTDIEPDSGTPPGIACWSNDPDNPREGVRVEERDGKTYLIIKVLSIVNRQT
;
A
#
# COMPACT_ATOMS: atom_id res chain seq x y z
N MET A 1 19.98 1.51 8.99
CA MET A 1 18.94 1.30 7.96
C MET A 1 17.73 0.71 8.66
N PRO A 2 16.53 1.26 8.46
CA PRO A 2 15.31 0.66 8.99
C PRO A 2 15.13 -0.77 8.43
N PRO A 3 14.44 -1.66 9.17
CA PRO A 3 14.20 -3.02 8.71
C PRO A 3 13.32 -3.03 7.45
N VAL A 4 13.70 -3.83 6.47
CA VAL A 4 12.90 -4.05 5.26
C VAL A 4 11.90 -5.15 5.52
N HIS A 5 10.62 -4.86 5.27
CA HIS A 5 9.53 -5.81 5.45
C HIS A 5 8.83 -6.13 4.13
N THR A 6 8.30 -7.34 4.03
CA THR A 6 7.52 -7.81 2.87
C THR A 6 6.04 -7.71 3.18
N TYR A 7 5.28 -7.24 2.20
CA TYR A 7 3.83 -7.10 2.25
C TYR A 7 3.21 -7.55 0.93
N HIS A 8 1.90 -7.78 0.93
CA HIS A 8 1.19 -8.07 -0.30
C HIS A 8 -0.21 -7.46 -0.36
N ARG A 9 -0.71 -7.30 -1.58
CA ARG A 9 -2.12 -7.04 -1.87
C ARG A 9 -2.63 -8.08 -2.83
N ARG A 10 -3.80 -8.63 -2.52
CA ARG A 10 -4.51 -9.53 -3.43
C ARG A 10 -5.20 -8.72 -4.52
N GLU A 11 -5.35 -9.34 -5.68
CA GLU A 11 -6.18 -8.82 -6.75
C GLU A 11 -7.60 -8.53 -6.23
N SER A 12 -8.15 -7.39 -6.62
CA SER A 12 -9.47 -6.94 -6.20
C SER A 12 -10.05 -5.94 -7.21
N PRO A 13 -11.32 -5.55 -7.09
CA PRO A 13 -11.91 -4.52 -7.97
C PRO A 13 -11.15 -3.18 -7.96
N THR A 14 -10.34 -2.91 -6.93
CA THR A 14 -9.49 -1.71 -6.84
C THR A 14 -7.99 -1.99 -7.02
N GLN A 15 -7.56 -3.24 -6.89
CA GLN A 15 -6.21 -3.72 -7.19
C GLN A 15 -6.24 -4.57 -8.46
N THR A 16 -6.53 -3.91 -9.58
CA THR A 16 -6.65 -4.56 -10.90
C THR A 16 -5.27 -4.80 -11.52
N PRO A 17 -5.15 -5.67 -12.55
CA PRO A 17 -3.88 -5.90 -13.23
C PRO A 17 -3.26 -4.62 -13.81
N THR A 18 -4.07 -3.70 -14.32
CA THR A 18 -3.62 -2.38 -14.80
C THR A 18 -3.03 -1.54 -13.67
N VAL A 19 -3.71 -1.47 -12.53
CA VAL A 19 -3.20 -0.73 -11.35
C VAL A 19 -1.92 -1.36 -10.82
N ALA A 20 -1.87 -2.69 -10.75
CA ALA A 20 -0.69 -3.43 -10.31
C ALA A 20 0.53 -3.15 -11.18
N LYS A 21 0.35 -3.12 -12.52
CA LYS A 21 1.41 -2.78 -13.45
C LYS A 21 1.91 -1.35 -13.28
N LEU A 22 1.00 -0.38 -13.08
CA LEU A 22 1.39 1.00 -12.83
C LEU A 22 2.15 1.16 -11.50
N GLN A 23 1.78 0.40 -10.47
CA GLN A 23 2.48 0.38 -9.19
C GLN A 23 3.89 -0.19 -9.35
N GLU A 24 4.02 -1.32 -10.06
CA GLU A 24 5.31 -1.94 -10.40
C GLU A 24 6.24 -0.99 -11.17
N GLU A 25 5.73 -0.34 -12.21
CA GLU A 25 6.51 0.61 -13.03
C GLU A 25 6.94 1.86 -12.26
N SER A 26 6.10 2.34 -11.33
CA SER A 26 6.39 3.54 -10.54
C SER A 26 7.18 3.29 -9.26
N MET A 27 7.30 2.03 -8.82
CA MET A 27 7.85 1.66 -7.51
C MET A 27 7.11 2.34 -6.35
N GLU A 28 5.79 2.45 -6.50
CA GLU A 28 4.91 3.11 -5.55
C GLU A 28 3.66 2.27 -5.28
N ILE A 29 3.19 2.30 -4.03
CA ILE A 29 1.90 1.73 -3.65
C ILE A 29 0.96 2.86 -3.27
N TRP A 30 -0.28 2.79 -3.77
CA TRP A 30 -1.27 3.86 -3.63
C TRP A 30 -2.46 3.42 -2.78
N GLY A 31 -3.06 4.36 -2.06
CA GLY A 31 -4.18 4.10 -1.16
C GLY A 31 -5.18 5.24 -1.16
N THR A 32 -6.45 4.94 -1.40
CA THR A 32 -7.55 5.92 -1.32
C THR A 32 -8.16 5.94 0.09
N PRO A 33 -9.01 6.92 0.41
CA PRO A 33 -9.76 6.89 1.66
C PRO A 33 -10.60 5.59 1.78
N PRO A 34 -10.58 4.91 2.94
CA PRO A 34 -11.29 3.65 3.12
C PRO A 34 -12.81 3.88 3.06
N ARG A 35 -13.51 3.00 2.32
CA ARG A 35 -14.97 3.06 2.12
C ARG A 35 -15.73 1.94 2.85
N ASN A 36 -15.09 1.26 3.80
CA ASN A 36 -15.68 0.13 4.53
C ASN A 36 -16.41 0.62 5.80
N ILE A 37 -16.69 -0.29 6.76
CA ILE A 37 -17.34 0.06 8.03
C ILE A 37 -16.56 1.08 8.86
N PHE A 38 -15.25 1.21 8.65
CA PHE A 38 -14.37 2.19 9.28
C PHE A 38 -14.02 3.31 8.27
N GLN A 39 -15.06 3.91 7.70
CA GLN A 39 -14.95 5.01 6.74
C GLN A 39 -14.13 6.18 7.30
N SER A 40 -13.26 6.73 6.46
CA SER A 40 -12.49 7.94 6.75
C SER A 40 -12.26 8.71 5.46
N ASN A 41 -12.18 10.04 5.54
CA ASN A 41 -11.78 10.89 4.42
C ASN A 41 -10.25 10.95 4.26
N ILE A 42 -9.50 10.36 5.19
CA ILE A 42 -8.03 10.32 5.16
C ILE A 42 -7.60 9.16 4.27
N PRO A 43 -6.81 9.40 3.21
CA PRO A 43 -6.32 8.33 2.34
C PRO A 43 -5.34 7.42 3.10
N LYS A 44 -5.45 6.11 2.86
CA LYS A 44 -4.62 5.10 3.54
C LYS A 44 -4.18 4.01 2.58
N VAL A 45 -2.90 3.63 2.67
CA VAL A 45 -2.38 2.43 2.01
C VAL A 45 -2.63 1.27 2.98
N GLN A 46 -3.28 0.21 2.51
CA GLN A 46 -3.47 -1.01 3.28
C GLN A 46 -2.85 -2.19 2.55
N ALA A 47 -2.24 -3.12 3.27
CA ALA A 47 -1.69 -4.36 2.74
C ALA A 47 -1.74 -5.45 3.81
N TYR A 48 -1.54 -6.70 3.39
CA TYR A 48 -1.31 -7.82 4.29
C TYR A 48 0.19 -7.96 4.55
N GLU A 49 0.54 -8.37 5.77
CA GLU A 49 1.93 -8.68 6.11
C GLU A 49 2.39 -10.00 5.48
N GLY A 50 3.67 -10.05 5.10
CA GLY A 50 4.31 -11.21 4.51
C GLY A 50 4.10 -11.37 3.00
N SER A 51 4.66 -12.45 2.46
CA SER A 51 4.61 -12.79 1.04
C SER A 51 3.19 -13.08 0.55
N LEU A 52 2.95 -12.79 -0.72
CA LEU A 52 1.72 -13.17 -1.41
C LEU A 52 1.65 -14.71 -1.46
N PRO A 53 0.54 -15.34 -1.02
CA PRO A 53 0.37 -16.78 -1.10
C PRO A 53 0.64 -17.32 -2.51
N ALA A 54 1.24 -18.51 -2.61
CA ALA A 54 1.76 -19.04 -3.87
C ALA A 54 0.67 -19.22 -4.96
N ASP A 55 -0.56 -19.48 -4.55
CA ASP A 55 -1.74 -19.68 -5.38
C ASP A 55 -2.58 -18.40 -5.57
N ALA A 56 -2.17 -17.28 -4.97
CA ALA A 56 -2.89 -16.02 -5.04
C ALA A 56 -2.35 -15.09 -6.14
N ARG A 57 -3.28 -14.38 -6.79
CA ARG A 57 -2.98 -13.27 -7.70
C ARG A 57 -2.93 -11.96 -6.93
N GLY A 58 -2.02 -11.08 -7.32
CA GLY A 58 -1.82 -9.80 -6.64
C GLY A 58 -0.41 -9.25 -6.83
N ILE A 59 -0.03 -8.36 -5.94
CA ILE A 59 1.32 -7.82 -5.85
C ILE A 59 1.95 -8.18 -4.51
N GLU A 60 3.25 -8.47 -4.53
CA GLU A 60 4.12 -8.58 -3.37
C GLU A 60 5.14 -7.44 -3.45
N PHE A 61 5.42 -6.76 -2.33
CA PHE A 61 6.34 -5.63 -2.33
C PHE A 61 7.12 -5.55 -1.02
N THR A 62 8.27 -4.86 -1.07
CA THR A 62 9.10 -4.62 0.11
C THR A 62 9.29 -3.13 0.36
N THR A 63 9.23 -2.69 1.61
CA THR A 63 9.54 -1.30 2.00
C THR A 63 10.21 -1.26 3.37
N ASP A 64 11.01 -0.23 3.61
CA ASP A 64 11.60 0.12 4.89
C ASP A 64 10.76 1.17 5.66
N ILE A 65 9.63 1.59 5.09
CA ILE A 65 8.66 2.49 5.73
C ILE A 65 7.79 1.69 6.69
N GLU A 66 7.92 1.94 7.99
CA GLU A 66 7.09 1.30 9.01
C GLU A 66 5.60 1.69 8.91
N PRO A 67 4.67 0.72 9.02
CA PRO A 67 3.25 1.00 9.08
C PRO A 67 2.85 1.71 10.37
N ASP A 68 1.62 2.21 10.41
CA ASP A 68 0.96 2.75 11.59
C ASP A 68 0.98 1.73 12.73
N SER A 69 1.30 2.19 13.94
CA SER A 69 1.21 1.38 15.15
C SER A 69 -0.24 1.05 15.51
N GLY A 70 -0.47 -0.10 16.15
CA GLY A 70 -1.80 -0.50 16.63
C GLY A 70 -2.74 -1.01 15.52
N THR A 71 -2.18 -1.40 14.38
CA THR A 71 -2.91 -2.07 13.30
C THR A 71 -3.28 -3.51 13.70
N PRO A 72 -4.42 -4.05 13.21
CA PRO A 72 -4.78 -5.43 13.48
C PRO A 72 -3.69 -6.41 13.02
N PRO A 73 -3.47 -7.54 13.73
CA PRO A 73 -2.43 -8.51 13.36
C PRO A 73 -2.55 -8.98 11.89
N GLY A 74 -1.42 -8.98 11.18
CA GLY A 74 -1.35 -9.39 9.77
C GLY A 74 -1.82 -8.34 8.77
N ILE A 75 -2.20 -7.13 9.22
CA ILE A 75 -2.59 -6.01 8.37
C ILE A 75 -1.64 -4.85 8.61
N ALA A 76 -0.99 -4.40 7.55
CA ALA A 76 -0.21 -3.17 7.55
C ALA A 76 -1.05 -2.01 6.99
N CYS A 77 -1.02 -0.88 7.67
CA CYS A 77 -1.69 0.35 7.23
C CYS A 77 -0.69 1.50 7.30
N TRP A 78 -0.65 2.33 6.28
CA TRP A 78 0.07 3.61 6.33
C TRP A 78 -0.96 4.71 6.17
N SER A 79 -0.80 5.76 6.95
CA SER A 79 -1.58 6.99 6.84
C SER A 79 -0.65 8.21 6.82
N ASN A 80 -1.19 9.33 6.34
CA ASN A 80 -0.52 10.61 6.46
C ASN A 80 -0.76 11.16 7.87
N ASP A 81 0.18 10.88 8.77
CA ASP A 81 0.20 11.42 10.12
C ASP A 81 1.01 12.73 10.12
N PRO A 82 0.37 13.91 10.26
CA PRO A 82 1.07 15.18 10.27
C PRO A 82 1.94 15.38 11.53
N ASP A 83 1.62 14.67 12.63
CA ASP A 83 2.38 14.74 13.88
C ASP A 83 3.60 13.79 13.85
N ASN A 84 3.60 12.81 12.93
CA ASN A 84 4.69 11.87 12.71
C ASN A 84 4.95 11.62 11.20
N PRO A 85 5.52 12.60 10.49
CA PRO A 85 5.78 12.47 9.06
C PRO A 85 6.85 11.40 8.79
N ARG A 86 6.56 10.48 7.88
CA ARG A 86 7.48 9.42 7.44
C ARG A 86 8.03 9.74 6.06
N GLU A 87 9.36 9.68 5.92
CA GLU A 87 10.00 9.82 4.62
C GLU A 87 9.47 8.76 3.64
N GLY A 88 9.20 9.18 2.40
CA GLY A 88 8.63 8.30 1.38
C GLY A 88 7.12 8.08 1.47
N VAL A 89 6.44 8.61 2.50
CA VAL A 89 4.98 8.72 2.57
C VAL A 89 4.56 10.12 2.12
N ARG A 90 3.65 10.21 1.14
CA ARG A 90 3.08 11.50 0.71
C ARG A 90 1.62 11.38 0.32
N VAL A 91 0.94 12.52 0.32
CA VAL A 91 -0.41 12.65 -0.21
C VAL A 91 -0.36 13.39 -1.54
N GLU A 92 -1.06 12.87 -2.54
CA GLU A 92 -1.11 13.44 -3.88
C GLU A 92 -2.54 13.38 -4.42
N GLU A 93 -2.97 14.41 -5.15
CA GLU A 93 -4.24 14.41 -5.87
C GLU A 93 -4.02 14.01 -7.34
N ARG A 94 -4.78 13.03 -7.81
CA ARG A 94 -4.78 12.57 -9.21
C ARG A 94 -6.22 12.39 -9.68
N ASP A 95 -6.58 13.04 -10.78
CA ASP A 95 -7.93 12.98 -11.38
C ASP A 95 -9.07 13.24 -10.38
N GLY A 96 -8.90 14.25 -9.51
CA GLY A 96 -9.89 14.62 -8.48
C GLY A 96 -10.03 13.60 -7.34
N LYS A 97 -9.06 12.68 -7.18
CA LYS A 97 -8.98 11.74 -6.07
C LYS A 97 -7.69 11.92 -5.31
N THR A 98 -7.79 11.93 -3.99
CA THR A 98 -6.63 11.97 -3.10
C THR A 98 -6.10 10.56 -2.85
N TYR A 99 -4.80 10.39 -3.00
CA TYR A 99 -4.08 9.15 -2.74
C TYR A 99 -3.01 9.37 -1.68
N LEU A 100 -2.87 8.40 -0.78
CA LEU A 100 -1.65 8.20 -0.04
C LEU A 100 -0.72 7.35 -0.91
N ILE A 101 0.54 7.75 -0.99
CA ILE A 101 1.56 7.09 -1.77
C ILE A 101 2.69 6.73 -0.83
N ILE A 102 3.12 5.46 -0.88
CA ILE A 102 4.38 5.02 -0.26
C ILE A 102 5.36 4.57 -1.34
N LYS A 103 6.64 4.90 -1.16
CA LYS A 103 7.72 4.31 -1.96
C LYS A 103 8.04 2.91 -1.49
N VAL A 104 8.43 2.06 -2.42
CA VAL A 104 8.84 0.67 -2.14
C VAL A 104 10.16 0.35 -2.84
N LEU A 105 10.85 -0.64 -2.29
CA LEU A 105 12.17 -1.08 -2.74
C LEU A 105 12.09 -2.16 -3.82
N SER A 106 11.00 -2.95 -3.83
CA SER A 106 10.72 -3.95 -4.85
C SER A 106 9.22 -4.19 -4.97
N ILE A 107 8.75 -4.57 -6.15
CA ILE A 107 7.40 -5.04 -6.43
C ILE A 107 7.51 -6.26 -7.35
N VAL A 108 6.74 -7.31 -7.05
CA VAL A 108 6.51 -8.47 -7.91
C VAL A 108 5.02 -8.55 -8.21
N ASN A 109 4.66 -8.37 -9.46
CA ASN A 109 3.28 -8.49 -9.93
C ASN A 109 2.98 -9.90 -10.44
N ARG A 110 2.04 -10.61 -9.80
CA ARG A 110 1.53 -11.93 -10.20
C ARG A 110 0.12 -11.88 -10.81
N GLN A 111 -0.28 -10.73 -11.34
CA GLN A 111 -1.59 -10.54 -12.01
C GLN A 111 -1.49 -10.60 -13.54
N THR A 112 -0.28 -10.72 -14.09
CA THR A 112 0.04 -10.71 -15.52
C THR A 112 0.18 -12.09 -16.15
#